data_AF-A0A431K8R1-F1
#
_entry.id   AF-A0A431K8R1-F1
#
_cell.length_a   1.000
_cell.length_b   1.000
_cell.length_c   1.000
_cell.angle_alpha   90.00
_cell.angle_beta   90.00
_cell.angle_gamma   90.00
#
_symmetry.space_group_name_H-M   'P 1'
#
loop_
_entity.id
_entity.type
_entity.pdbx_description
1 polymer ?
#
loop_
_entity_poly.entity_id
_entity_poly.type
_entity_poly.pdbx_seq_one_letter_code
_entity_poly.pdbx_strand_id
1 'polypeptide(L)'
;MAATALSQTGRSRKPTGEFHPAKTSSPVVATRGLTLAYKRSQGVDAYLKQVHEATPVQMVEIERLGVAGTFITDLSKRMELPSSRVFAMLRIPPATAARKSAAGAVVDGRAGLAAIGMIKLLGIAQDIVQDSTAVEARNFDTVKWLGQWIERPQPALGGSKPADYLDTPTGVEIVSKLLGAMRSGAYL
;
A
#
# COMPACT_ATOMS: atom_id res chain seq x y z
N MET A 1 19.28 32.68 57.34
CA MET A 1 19.91 31.60 56.55
C MET A 1 18.87 30.53 56.30
N ALA A 2 18.83 30.02 55.07
CA ALA A 2 17.87 29.09 54.52
C ALA A 2 17.86 27.72 55.22
N ALA A 3 16.70 27.04 55.23
CA ALA A 3 16.58 25.61 54.94
C ALA A 3 15.11 25.20 54.78
N THR A 4 14.79 24.82 53.55
CA THR A 4 13.63 24.05 53.11
C THR A 4 13.63 22.65 53.74
N ALA A 5 12.47 22.14 54.17
CA ALA A 5 12.18 20.70 54.15
C ALA A 5 10.66 20.45 54.13
N LEU A 6 10.16 20.08 52.95
CA LEU A 6 8.87 19.44 52.72
C LEU A 6 8.96 17.97 53.12
N SER A 7 8.00 17.48 53.91
CA SER A 7 7.72 16.04 54.05
C SER A 7 6.25 15.78 53.84
N GLN A 8 6.01 14.84 52.92
CA GLN A 8 4.74 14.42 52.36
C GLN A 8 3.92 13.57 53.33
N THR A 9 2.60 13.73 53.31
CA THR A 9 1.56 12.68 53.36
C THR A 9 0.30 13.34 52.77
N GLY A 10 -0.47 12.82 51.83
CA GLY A 10 -0.70 11.46 51.37
C GLY A 10 -2.22 11.29 51.31
N ARG A 11 -2.85 11.47 50.14
CA ARG A 11 -4.08 10.72 49.82
C ARG A 11 -4.40 10.74 48.32
N SER A 12 -4.19 9.57 47.73
CA SER A 12 -4.61 9.15 46.42
C SER A 12 -6.09 9.44 46.14
N ARG A 13 -6.39 10.08 45.01
CA ARG A 13 -7.67 9.92 44.32
C ARG A 13 -7.44 9.04 43.09
N LYS A 14 -7.93 7.81 43.15
CA LYS A 14 -8.11 6.91 41.99
C LYS A 14 -9.27 7.47 41.15
N PRO A 15 -9.10 7.78 39.85
CA PRO A 15 -10.24 7.81 38.95
C PRO A 15 -10.52 6.38 38.48
N THR A 16 -11.59 5.79 39.00
CA THR A 16 -12.16 4.55 38.47
C THR A 16 -12.83 4.88 37.13
N GLY A 17 -12.06 4.80 36.06
CA GLY A 17 -12.57 4.81 34.69
C GLY A 17 -12.28 3.45 34.07
N GLU A 18 -13.22 2.51 34.21
CA GLU A 18 -13.21 1.27 33.44
C GLU A 18 -13.39 1.61 31.96
N PHE A 19 -12.28 1.70 31.23
CA PHE A 19 -12.28 1.64 29.77
C PHE A 19 -12.43 0.17 29.37
N HIS A 20 -13.66 -0.27 29.22
CA HIS A 20 -13.94 -1.45 28.40
C HIS A 20 -13.60 -1.12 26.94
N PRO A 21 -12.73 -1.88 26.25
CA PRO A 21 -12.64 -1.77 24.81
C PRO A 21 -13.96 -2.34 24.25
N ALA A 22 -14.87 -1.45 23.88
CA ALA A 22 -16.00 -1.81 23.04
C ALA A 22 -15.44 -2.47 21.78
N LYS A 23 -15.71 -3.77 21.61
CA LYS A 23 -15.60 -4.44 20.32
C LYS A 23 -16.68 -3.84 19.42
N THR A 24 -16.40 -2.68 18.82
CA THR A 24 -17.14 -2.18 17.67
C THR A 24 -16.64 -2.95 16.44
N SER A 25 -17.08 -4.20 16.33
CA SER A 25 -17.31 -4.78 15.01
C SER A 25 -18.55 -4.08 14.44
N SER A 26 -18.38 -2.84 13.98
CA SER A 26 -19.42 -2.16 13.22
C SER A 26 -19.53 -2.87 11.87
N PRO A 27 -20.72 -3.36 11.48
CA PRO A 27 -20.92 -3.86 10.14
C PRO A 27 -20.92 -2.64 9.21
N VAL A 28 -19.84 -2.43 8.47
CA VAL A 28 -19.82 -1.46 7.38
C VAL A 28 -20.90 -1.91 6.40
N VAL A 29 -21.95 -1.10 6.29
CA VAL A 29 -23.05 -1.28 5.35
C VAL A 29 -22.44 -1.41 3.96
N ALA A 30 -22.53 -2.61 3.39
CA ALA A 30 -22.01 -2.92 2.07
C ALA A 30 -22.82 -2.15 1.02
N THR A 31 -22.30 -1.01 0.58
CA THR A 31 -22.83 -0.29 -0.58
C THR A 31 -22.54 -1.11 -1.83
N ARG A 32 -23.48 -2.00 -2.18
CA ARG A 32 -23.48 -2.83 -3.39
C ARG A 32 -23.38 -1.94 -4.64
N GLY A 33 -22.16 -1.71 -5.12
CA GLY A 33 -21.87 -0.94 -6.34
C GLY A 33 -20.57 -0.13 -6.27
N LEU A 34 -20.08 0.18 -5.07
CA LEU A 34 -18.87 1.01 -4.88
C LEU A 34 -17.60 0.19 -4.58
N THR A 35 -17.74 -1.07 -4.20
CA THR A 35 -16.65 -1.85 -3.62
C THR A 35 -15.90 -2.67 -4.67
N LEU A 36 -14.80 -2.14 -5.19
CA LEU A 36 -13.85 -2.90 -6.02
C LEU A 36 -13.01 -3.80 -5.12
N ALA A 37 -13.48 -5.03 -4.91
CA ALA A 37 -12.80 -6.04 -4.09
C ALA A 37 -12.03 -7.05 -4.95
N TYR A 38 -10.84 -7.43 -4.51
CA TYR A 38 -10.04 -8.46 -5.16
C TYR A 38 -10.75 -9.81 -5.16
N LYS A 39 -10.91 -10.41 -6.34
CA LYS A 39 -11.43 -11.77 -6.52
C LYS A 39 -10.33 -12.66 -7.10
N ARG A 40 -9.85 -13.60 -6.30
CA ARG A 40 -8.76 -14.51 -6.71
C ARG A 40 -9.06 -15.29 -7.99
N SER A 41 -10.31 -15.65 -8.23
CA SER A 41 -10.75 -16.34 -9.46
C SER A 41 -10.59 -15.50 -10.73
N GLN A 42 -10.52 -14.18 -10.61
CA GLN A 42 -10.31 -13.27 -11.74
C GLN A 42 -8.82 -12.95 -11.97
N GLY A 43 -7.96 -13.24 -10.99
CA GLY A 43 -6.52 -12.98 -11.07
C GLY A 43 -6.10 -11.55 -10.76
N VAL A 44 -4.79 -11.33 -10.68
CA VAL A 44 -4.16 -10.06 -10.32
C VAL A 44 -4.37 -9.01 -11.41
N ASP A 45 -4.07 -9.35 -12.67
CA ASP A 45 -4.12 -8.40 -13.78
C ASP A 45 -5.52 -7.81 -13.99
N ALA A 46 -6.58 -8.62 -13.81
CA ALA A 46 -7.97 -8.15 -13.89
C ALA A 46 -8.29 -7.13 -12.78
N TYR A 47 -7.80 -7.37 -11.56
CA TYR A 47 -8.00 -6.43 -10.46
C TYR A 47 -7.21 -5.14 -10.66
N LEU A 48 -5.96 -5.22 -11.13
CA LEU A 48 -5.16 -4.04 -11.47
C LEU A 48 -5.87 -3.17 -12.51
N LYS A 49 -6.42 -3.77 -13.56
CA LYS A 49 -7.21 -3.07 -14.58
C LYS A 49 -8.44 -2.38 -13.97
N GLN A 50 -9.20 -3.09 -13.13
CA GLN A 50 -10.37 -2.52 -12.47
C GLN A 50 -10.04 -1.33 -11.57
N VAL A 51 -8.92 -1.39 -10.83
CA VAL A 51 -8.48 -0.29 -9.96
C VAL A 51 -7.94 0.88 -10.77
N HIS A 52 -7.28 0.62 -11.90
CA HIS A 52 -6.81 1.67 -12.82
C HIS A 52 -7.97 2.46 -13.45
N GLU A 53 -9.07 1.78 -13.77
CA GLU A 53 -10.30 2.39 -14.31
C GLU A 53 -11.24 2.95 -13.22
N ALA A 54 -10.85 2.89 -11.94
CA ALA A 54 -11.69 3.28 -10.82
C ALA A 54 -11.90 4.80 -10.75
N THR A 55 -13.11 5.22 -10.42
CA THR A 55 -13.41 6.63 -10.15
C THR A 55 -12.73 7.12 -8.86
N PRO A 56 -12.52 8.43 -8.68
CA PRO A 56 -11.94 8.98 -7.44
C PRO A 56 -12.68 8.55 -6.17
N VAL A 57 -14.01 8.47 -6.23
CA VAL A 57 -14.84 8.03 -5.09
C VAL A 57 -14.61 6.55 -4.78
N GLN A 58 -14.51 5.69 -5.79
CA GLN A 58 -14.17 4.27 -5.59
C GLN A 58 -12.76 4.11 -5.04
N MET A 59 -11.79 4.91 -5.50
CA MET A 59 -10.42 4.88 -4.98
C MET A 59 -10.36 5.20 -3.49
N VAL A 60 -11.09 6.23 -3.04
CA VAL A 60 -11.19 6.58 -1.61
C VAL A 60 -11.77 5.40 -0.81
N GLU A 61 -12.76 4.69 -1.36
CA GLU A 61 -13.36 3.56 -0.68
C GLU A 61 -12.40 2.36 -0.58
N ILE A 62 -11.67 2.04 -1.66
CA ILE A 62 -10.63 0.99 -1.63
C ILE A 62 -9.55 1.35 -0.61
N GLU A 63 -9.13 2.61 -0.55
CA GLU A 63 -8.14 3.11 0.43
C GLU A 63 -8.59 2.96 1.88
N ARG A 64 -9.88 3.17 2.15
CA ARG A 64 -10.46 2.99 3.48
C ARG A 64 -10.60 1.52 3.87
N LEU A 65 -11.01 0.67 2.93
CA LEU A 65 -11.24 -0.75 3.16
C LEU A 65 -9.94 -1.56 3.20
N GLY A 66 -8.92 -1.10 2.49
CA GLY A 66 -7.68 -1.82 2.27
C GLY A 66 -7.79 -2.91 1.20
N VAL A 67 -6.78 -3.76 1.16
CA VAL A 67 -6.63 -4.81 0.12
C VAL A 67 -6.74 -6.20 0.74
N ALA A 68 -7.25 -7.18 0.00
CA ALA A 68 -7.29 -8.57 0.49
C ALA A 68 -5.87 -9.08 0.80
N GLY A 69 -5.66 -9.79 1.91
CA GLY A 69 -4.35 -10.36 2.24
C GLY A 69 -3.83 -11.34 1.18
N THR A 70 -4.74 -12.04 0.51
CA THR A 70 -4.45 -12.94 -0.62
C THR A 70 -3.93 -12.17 -1.84
N PHE A 71 -4.41 -10.95 -2.08
CA PHE A 71 -3.98 -10.10 -3.19
C PHE A 71 -2.48 -9.83 -3.12
N ILE A 72 -1.94 -9.49 -1.96
CA ILE A 72 -0.52 -9.13 -1.82
C ILE A 72 0.39 -10.33 -2.15
N THR A 73 -0.04 -11.54 -1.79
CA THR A 73 0.71 -12.77 -2.10
C THR A 73 0.60 -13.16 -3.57
N ASP A 74 -0.54 -12.91 -4.21
CA ASP A 74 -0.69 -13.18 -5.64
C ASP A 74 0.05 -12.11 -6.46
N LEU A 75 0.03 -10.84 -6.01
CA LEU A 75 0.78 -9.74 -6.61
C LEU A 75 2.29 -9.97 -6.55
N SER A 76 2.84 -10.44 -5.42
CA SER A 76 4.27 -10.72 -5.32
C SER A 76 4.73 -11.75 -6.35
N LYS A 77 3.95 -12.82 -6.54
CA LYS A 77 4.19 -13.82 -7.59
C LYS A 77 4.13 -13.21 -8.98
N ARG A 78 3.13 -12.37 -9.25
CA ARG A 78 2.96 -11.70 -10.56
C ARG A 78 4.09 -10.73 -10.88
N MET A 79 4.66 -10.08 -9.87
CA MET A 79 5.83 -9.21 -9.96
C MET A 79 7.17 -9.98 -10.00
N GLU A 80 7.15 -11.31 -9.83
CA GLU A 80 8.34 -12.16 -9.67
C GLU A 80 9.25 -11.73 -8.52
N LEU A 81 8.65 -11.24 -7.43
CA LEU A 81 9.37 -10.85 -6.21
C LEU A 81 9.08 -11.85 -5.08
N PRO A 82 10.08 -12.13 -4.21
CA PRO A 82 9.82 -12.88 -2.98
C PRO A 82 8.73 -12.18 -2.15
N SER A 83 7.72 -12.93 -1.69
CA SER A 83 6.63 -12.34 -0.88
C SER A 83 7.14 -11.62 0.37
N SER A 84 8.20 -12.12 1.00
CA SER A 84 8.87 -11.46 2.13
C SER A 84 9.38 -10.07 1.78
N ARG A 85 9.86 -9.87 0.56
CA ARG A 85 10.35 -8.57 0.09
C ARG A 85 9.20 -7.60 -0.13
N VAL A 86 8.12 -8.03 -0.78
CA VAL A 86 6.91 -7.21 -0.96
C VAL A 86 6.30 -6.85 0.41
N PHE A 87 6.24 -7.79 1.35
CA PHE A 87 5.77 -7.50 2.70
C PHE A 87 6.65 -6.46 3.41
N ALA A 88 7.98 -6.54 3.26
CA ALA A 88 8.89 -5.56 3.83
C ALA A 88 8.67 -4.15 3.24
N MET A 89 8.54 -4.03 1.91
CA MET A 89 8.27 -2.75 1.24
C MET A 89 6.98 -2.10 1.74
N LEU A 90 5.93 -2.90 1.92
CA LEU A 90 4.61 -2.43 2.33
C LEU A 90 4.46 -2.34 3.87
N ARG A 91 5.55 -2.56 4.61
CA ARG A 91 5.60 -2.64 6.09
C ARG A 91 4.55 -3.57 6.71
N ILE A 92 4.37 -4.73 6.11
CA ILE A 92 3.47 -5.78 6.59
C ILE A 92 4.32 -6.82 7.31
N PRO A 93 4.13 -7.04 8.63
CA PRO A 93 4.78 -8.16 9.30
C PRO A 93 4.41 -9.48 8.60
N PRO A 94 5.38 -10.36 8.24
CA PRO A 94 5.09 -11.59 7.49
C PRO A 94 4.04 -12.50 8.16
N ALA A 95 4.08 -12.61 9.49
CA ALA A 95 3.08 -13.36 10.25
C ALA A 95 1.67 -12.74 10.11
N THR A 96 1.56 -11.41 10.08
CA THR A 96 0.31 -10.70 9.85
C THR A 96 -0.19 -10.91 8.43
N ALA A 97 0.70 -10.85 7.43
CA ALA A 97 0.35 -11.11 6.03
C ALA A 97 -0.17 -12.54 5.84
N ALA A 98 0.55 -13.54 6.36
CA ALA A 98 0.15 -14.94 6.30
C ALA A 98 -1.19 -15.19 7.01
N ARG A 99 -1.37 -14.65 8.23
CA ARG A 99 -2.62 -14.76 8.98
C ARG A 99 -3.80 -14.11 8.24
N LYS A 100 -3.64 -12.88 7.75
CA LYS A 100 -4.71 -12.17 7.01
C LYS A 100 -5.02 -12.88 5.68
N SER A 101 -4.02 -13.37 4.96
CA SER A 101 -4.22 -14.15 3.74
C SER A 101 -4.96 -15.46 4.00
N ALA A 102 -4.58 -16.22 5.03
CA ALA A 102 -5.23 -17.49 5.37
C ALA A 102 -6.69 -17.31 5.83
N ALA A 103 -6.95 -16.23 6.56
CA ALA A 103 -8.29 -15.90 7.05
C ALA A 103 -9.18 -15.18 6.00
N GLY A 104 -8.68 -14.90 4.79
CA GLY A 104 -9.39 -14.10 3.80
C GLY A 104 -9.68 -12.66 4.26
N ALA A 105 -8.87 -12.14 5.20
CA ALA A 105 -9.04 -10.81 5.79
C ALA A 105 -8.31 -9.73 4.98
N VAL A 106 -8.68 -8.47 5.22
CA VAL A 106 -8.09 -7.30 4.55
C VAL A 106 -6.87 -6.75 5.30
N VAL A 107 -5.90 -6.27 4.54
CA VAL A 107 -4.77 -5.43 4.98
C VAL A 107 -5.16 -3.97 4.74
N ASP A 108 -5.43 -3.28 5.83
CA ASP A 108 -5.93 -1.92 5.94
C ASP A 108 -4.88 -0.97 6.55
N GLY A 109 -5.27 0.29 6.74
CA GLY A 109 -4.40 1.33 7.31
C GLY A 109 -3.17 1.61 6.46
N ARG A 110 -2.03 1.89 7.09
CA ARG A 110 -0.78 2.26 6.39
C ARG A 110 -0.33 1.21 5.36
N ALA A 111 -0.40 -0.07 5.73
CA ALA A 111 -0.03 -1.17 4.85
C ALA A 111 -0.99 -1.31 3.66
N GLY A 112 -2.29 -1.13 3.88
CA GLY A 112 -3.28 -1.12 2.81
C GLY A 112 -3.05 0.05 1.84
N LEU A 113 -2.82 1.25 2.38
CA LEU A 113 -2.49 2.43 1.58
C LEU A 113 -1.21 2.24 0.76
N ALA A 114 -0.15 1.67 1.35
CA ALA A 114 1.07 1.33 0.62
C ALA A 114 0.81 0.35 -0.53
N ALA A 115 0.02 -0.70 -0.28
CA ALA A 115 -0.36 -1.67 -1.31
C ALA A 115 -1.15 -1.02 -2.46
N ILE A 116 -2.06 -0.08 -2.14
CA ILE A 116 -2.81 0.68 -3.15
C ILE A 116 -1.90 1.65 -3.90
N GLY A 117 -0.92 2.25 -3.22
CA GLY A 117 0.13 3.03 -3.86
C GLY A 117 0.89 2.24 -4.92
N MET A 118 1.22 0.98 -4.64
CA MET A 118 1.82 0.07 -5.63
C MET A 118 0.90 -0.14 -6.85
N ILE A 119 -0.41 -0.33 -6.63
CA ILE A 119 -1.38 -0.49 -7.73
C ILE A 119 -1.43 0.78 -8.59
N LYS A 120 -1.40 1.97 -7.97
CA LYS A 120 -1.34 3.24 -8.71
C LYS A 120 -0.07 3.37 -9.56
N LEU A 121 1.08 2.98 -9.02
CA LEU A 121 2.33 2.95 -9.77
C LEU A 121 2.27 2.00 -10.97
N LEU A 122 1.62 0.83 -10.81
CA LEU A 122 1.37 -0.09 -11.93
C LEU A 122 0.48 0.55 -13.00
N GLY A 123 -0.55 1.30 -12.60
CA GLY A 123 -1.39 2.06 -13.52
C GLY A 123 -0.58 3.09 -14.33
N ILE A 124 0.25 3.89 -13.66
CA ILE A 124 1.11 4.87 -14.33
C ILE A 124 2.08 4.18 -15.31
N ALA A 125 2.73 3.08 -14.89
CA ALA A 125 3.61 2.31 -15.77
C ALA A 125 2.85 1.75 -16.99
N GLN A 126 1.61 1.31 -16.78
CA GLN A 126 0.77 0.78 -17.85
C GLN A 126 0.38 1.86 -18.86
N ASP A 127 0.06 3.07 -18.40
CA ASP A 127 -0.23 4.22 -19.25
C ASP A 127 0.98 4.58 -20.12
N ILE A 128 2.18 4.60 -19.52
CA ILE A 128 3.44 4.86 -20.26
C ILE A 128 3.66 3.86 -21.39
N VAL A 129 3.40 2.58 -21.13
CA VAL A 129 3.55 1.51 -22.12
C VAL A 129 2.48 1.63 -23.21
N GLN A 130 1.24 1.94 -22.84
CA GLN A 130 0.13 2.10 -23.79
C GLN A 130 0.34 3.27 -24.76
N ASP A 131 0.95 4.36 -24.30
CA ASP A 131 1.26 5.51 -25.14
C ASP A 131 2.49 5.29 -26.04
N SER A 132 3.28 4.24 -25.79
CA SER A 132 4.49 3.97 -26.54
C SER A 132 4.16 3.46 -27.94
N THR A 133 4.83 4.03 -28.94
CA THR A 133 4.73 3.58 -30.34
C THR A 133 5.70 2.45 -30.67
N ALA A 134 6.53 2.01 -29.72
CA ALA A 134 7.49 0.94 -29.90
C ALA A 134 6.79 -0.42 -30.13
N VAL A 135 7.37 -1.25 -31.00
CA VAL A 135 6.80 -2.57 -31.33
C VAL A 135 6.81 -3.50 -30.12
N GLU A 136 7.85 -3.37 -29.29
CA GLU A 136 8.08 -4.12 -28.06
C GLU A 136 7.04 -3.81 -26.97
N ALA A 137 6.40 -2.64 -27.03
CA ALA A 137 5.38 -2.22 -26.06
C ALA A 137 4.17 -3.16 -26.05
N ARG A 138 3.85 -3.80 -27.18
CA ARG A 138 2.67 -4.68 -27.32
C ARG A 138 2.69 -5.90 -26.41
N ASN A 139 3.87 -6.41 -26.08
CA ASN A 139 4.07 -7.60 -25.24
C ASN A 139 4.85 -7.29 -23.97
N PHE A 140 4.92 -6.01 -23.59
CA PHE A 140 5.69 -5.58 -22.45
C PHE A 140 4.99 -5.97 -21.15
N ASP A 141 5.68 -6.73 -20.30
CA ASP A 141 5.15 -7.11 -18.98
C ASP A 141 5.41 -5.99 -17.96
N THR A 142 4.48 -5.04 -17.91
CA THR A 142 4.52 -3.88 -17.00
C THR A 142 4.68 -4.29 -15.54
N VAL A 143 3.99 -5.36 -15.11
CA VAL A 143 3.96 -5.75 -13.69
C VAL A 143 5.31 -6.31 -13.26
N LYS A 144 5.88 -7.19 -14.09
CA LYS A 144 7.23 -7.73 -13.88
C LYS A 144 8.29 -6.62 -13.96
N TRP A 145 8.19 -5.76 -14.96
CA TRP A 145 9.12 -4.64 -15.11
C TRP A 145 9.10 -3.71 -13.91
N LEU A 146 7.92 -3.31 -13.42
CA LEU A 146 7.84 -2.41 -12.28
C LEU A 146 8.44 -3.07 -11.03
N GLY A 147 8.17 -4.36 -10.81
CA GLY A 147 8.75 -5.10 -9.69
C GLY A 147 10.27 -5.09 -9.68
N GLN A 148 10.90 -5.16 -10.86
CA GLN A 148 12.35 -5.03 -10.99
C GLN A 148 12.82 -3.58 -10.89
N TRP A 149 12.08 -2.63 -11.47
CA TRP A 149 12.47 -1.22 -11.52
C TRP A 149 12.49 -0.57 -10.14
N ILE A 150 11.51 -0.87 -9.28
CA ILE A 150 11.46 -0.32 -7.91
C ILE A 150 12.61 -0.79 -7.02
N GLU A 151 13.31 -1.86 -7.42
CA GLU A 151 14.48 -2.39 -6.72
C GLU A 151 15.80 -1.80 -7.19
N ARG A 152 15.79 -1.02 -8.27
CA ARG A 152 16.99 -0.40 -8.82
C ARG A 152 17.20 0.98 -8.19
N PRO A 153 18.41 1.27 -7.66
CA PRO A 153 18.81 2.62 -7.26
C PRO A 153 18.51 3.66 -8.34
N GLN A 154 17.92 4.79 -7.96
CA GLN A 154 17.63 5.88 -8.89
C GLN A 154 18.48 7.12 -8.58
N PRO A 155 19.21 7.67 -9.57
CA PRO A 155 19.96 8.91 -9.38
C PRO A 155 19.10 10.06 -8.85
N ALA A 156 17.88 10.22 -9.39
CA ALA A 156 16.91 11.23 -8.94
C ALA A 156 16.45 11.07 -7.47
N LEU A 157 16.67 9.92 -6.85
CA LEU A 157 16.41 9.66 -5.42
C LEU A 157 17.71 9.62 -4.60
N GLY A 158 18.79 10.24 -5.10
CA GLY A 158 20.09 10.22 -4.45
C GLY A 158 20.72 8.83 -4.36
N GLY A 159 20.40 7.94 -5.31
CA GLY A 159 20.85 6.54 -5.29
C GLY A 159 20.00 5.60 -4.44
N SER A 160 18.90 6.08 -3.86
CA SER A 160 17.95 5.22 -3.13
C SER A 160 17.05 4.44 -4.08
N LYS A 161 16.48 3.33 -3.61
CA LYS A 161 15.52 2.53 -4.39
C LYS A 161 14.11 3.09 -4.23
N PRO A 162 13.28 3.13 -5.28
CA PRO A 162 11.88 3.54 -5.17
C PRO A 162 11.10 2.73 -4.13
N ALA A 163 11.42 1.43 -4.00
CA ALA A 163 10.84 0.52 -3.02
C ALA A 163 10.96 1.01 -1.55
N ASP A 164 11.99 1.81 -1.24
CA ASP A 164 12.24 2.28 0.12
C ASP A 164 11.34 3.47 0.52
N TYR A 165 10.55 4.01 -0.43
CA TYR A 165 9.63 5.12 -0.21
C TYR A 165 8.15 4.69 -0.17
N LEU A 166 7.83 3.45 -0.57
CA LEU A 166 6.46 3.03 -0.84
C LEU A 166 5.60 2.84 0.42
N ASP A 167 6.20 2.91 1.60
CA ASP A 167 5.54 2.75 2.89
C ASP A 167 4.81 4.01 3.40
N THR A 168 4.89 5.10 2.64
CA THR A 168 4.24 6.38 2.95
C THR A 168 3.52 6.95 1.72
N PRO A 169 2.40 7.65 1.89
CA PRO A 169 1.72 8.33 0.78
C PRO A 169 2.64 9.34 0.06
N THR A 170 3.40 10.13 0.82
CA THR A 170 4.36 11.10 0.26
C THR A 170 5.44 10.41 -0.58
N GLY A 171 5.97 9.27 -0.12
CA GLY A 171 6.95 8.52 -0.89
C GLY A 171 6.37 7.91 -2.17
N VAL A 172 5.13 7.41 -2.12
CA VAL A 172 4.40 6.98 -3.33
C VAL A 172 4.24 8.12 -4.33
N GLU A 173 3.91 9.34 -3.88
CA GLU A 173 3.83 10.52 -4.75
C GLU A 173 5.18 10.86 -5.41
N ILE A 174 6.28 10.79 -4.66
CA ILE A 174 7.63 11.02 -5.19
C ILE A 174 7.93 10.00 -6.29
N VAL A 175 7.70 8.71 -6.04
CA VAL A 175 7.93 7.66 -7.03
C VAL A 175 6.98 7.80 -8.23
N SER A 176 5.74 8.20 -8.01
CA SER A 176 4.75 8.44 -9.09
C SER A 176 5.22 9.55 -10.03
N LYS A 177 5.75 10.65 -9.49
CA LYS A 177 6.33 11.74 -10.27
C LYS A 177 7.56 11.29 -11.05
N LEU A 178 8.45 10.53 -10.41
CA LEU A 178 9.64 9.98 -11.05
C LEU A 178 9.28 9.08 -12.23
N LEU A 179 8.31 8.18 -12.04
CA LEU A 179 7.82 7.29 -13.07
C LEU A 179 7.14 8.08 -14.20
N GLY A 180 6.32 9.08 -13.86
CA GLY A 180 5.68 9.96 -14.85
C GLY A 180 6.67 10.78 -15.69
N ALA A 181 7.81 11.19 -15.12
CA ALA A 181 8.87 11.89 -15.85
C ALA A 181 9.52 11.03 -16.94
N MET A 182 9.44 9.69 -16.85
CA MET A 182 9.87 8.78 -17.92
C MET A 182 9.00 8.95 -19.18
N ARG A 183 7.71 9.26 -19.02
CA ARG A 183 6.76 9.48 -20.13
C ARG A 183 7.15 10.66 -20.99
N SER A 184 7.59 11.75 -20.37
CA SER A 184 7.94 13.01 -21.05
C SER A 184 9.39 13.08 -21.52
N GLY A 185 10.21 12.05 -21.25
CA GLY A 185 11.65 12.07 -21.51
C GLY A 185 12.43 13.01 -20.61
N ALA A 186 11.80 13.58 -19.57
CA ALA A 186 12.44 14.47 -18.59
C ALA A 186 13.19 13.71 -17.49
N TYR A 187 13.57 12.46 -17.76
CA TYR A 187 14.23 11.58 -16.81
C TYR A 187 15.72 11.94 -16.70
N LEU A 188 16.19 12.27 -15.49
CA LEU A 188 17.57 12.67 -15.18
C LEU A 188 18.24 11.65 -14.24
#